data_AF-A0A935JSW7-F1
#
_entry.id   AF-A0A935JSW7-F1
#
_cell.length_a   1.000
_cell.length_b   1.000
_cell.length_c   1.000
_cell.angle_alpha   90.00
_cell.angle_beta   90.00
_cell.angle_gamma   90.00
#
_symmetry.space_group_name_H-M   'P 1'
#
loop_
_entity.id
_entity.type
_entity.pdbx_description
1 polymer ?
#
loop_
_entity_poly.entity_id
_entity_poly.type
_entity_poly.pdbx_seq_one_letter_code
_entity_poly.pdbx_strand_id
1 'polypeptide(L)'
;MEQLYRIGRALRYWFFKAIPLLVVLMIAYQPFFLFTHADAAPQPSKEDLLALQNRIKVLQDELATKEAHKVEAADALRESERAISEINTVLVKLTKQQTDANKRLNELMHQTRQLEEELNQQADQLSSLLYHQYINNRPSNFYLLLNLQDPNHIARNLYYYRYLKQARVESIEHLQQYLRDIETLKGESQTKHDEITKIQAEQIQQKKVLDQEKAKRATILANLSEKLCCSSVN
;
A
#
# COMPACT_ATOMS: atom_id res chain seq x y z
N MET A 1 -52.28 1.62 21.12
CA MET A 1 -51.07 2.21 20.51
C MET A 1 -49.89 1.32 20.88
N GLU A 2 -49.09 0.92 19.90
CA GLU A 2 -47.93 -0.01 20.00
C GLU A 2 -48.15 -1.53 19.89
N GLN A 3 -49.19 -1.99 19.18
CA GLN A 3 -49.30 -3.40 18.74
C GLN A 3 -49.47 -3.56 17.21
N LEU A 4 -49.00 -2.58 16.42
CA LEU A 4 -49.19 -2.55 14.96
C LEU A 4 -47.92 -2.20 14.16
N TYR A 5 -46.76 -2.80 14.50
CA TYR A 5 -45.55 -2.63 13.67
C TYR A 5 -44.63 -3.87 13.57
N ARG A 6 -45.15 -5.08 13.80
CA ARG A 6 -44.36 -6.34 13.75
C ARG A 6 -44.84 -7.40 12.76
N ILE A 7 -45.65 -7.04 11.75
CA ILE A 7 -46.14 -7.99 10.72
C ILE A 7 -45.89 -7.46 9.30
N GLY A 8 -44.77 -6.77 9.08
CA GLY A 8 -44.37 -6.24 7.77
C GLY A 8 -43.41 -7.11 6.94
N ARG A 9 -43.05 -8.32 7.39
CA ARG A 9 -41.98 -9.13 6.77
C ARG A 9 -42.36 -10.52 6.27
N ALA A 10 -43.63 -10.93 6.37
CA ALA A 10 -44.07 -12.27 5.95
C ALA A 10 -44.96 -12.30 4.70
N LEU A 11 -45.21 -11.17 4.03
CA LEU A 11 -46.11 -11.12 2.85
C LEU A 11 -45.42 -10.96 1.49
N ARG A 12 -44.09 -10.80 1.42
CA ARG A 12 -43.37 -10.63 0.13
C ARG A 12 -42.77 -11.91 -0.46
N TYR A 13 -42.87 -13.04 0.25
CA TYR A 13 -42.32 -14.33 -0.19
C TYR A 13 -43.36 -15.33 -0.73
N TRP A 14 -44.66 -14.97 -0.74
CA TRP A 14 -45.72 -15.84 -1.27
C TRP A 14 -46.23 -15.47 -2.67
N PHE A 15 -45.91 -14.27 -3.18
CA PHE A 15 -46.39 -13.81 -4.50
C PHE A 15 -45.50 -14.21 -5.68
N PHE A 16 -44.26 -14.67 -5.46
CA PHE A 16 -43.31 -14.97 -6.54
C PHE A 16 -43.16 -16.46 -6.88
N LYS A 17 -43.84 -17.36 -6.16
CA LYS A 17 -43.75 -18.82 -6.36
C LYS A 17 -44.98 -19.47 -7.01
N ALA A 18 -46.05 -18.71 -7.29
CA ALA A 18 -47.32 -19.26 -7.77
C ALA A 18 -47.68 -18.92 -9.24
N ILE A 19 -46.76 -18.31 -10.00
CA ILE A 19 -47.02 -17.90 -11.40
C ILE A 19 -46.56 -18.93 -12.47
N PRO A 20 -45.66 -19.92 -12.25
CA PRO A 20 -45.27 -20.81 -13.34
C PRO A 20 -46.20 -22.02 -13.54
N LEU A 21 -47.19 -22.26 -12.67
CA LEU A 21 -47.99 -23.49 -12.72
C LEU A 21 -49.28 -23.38 -13.58
N LEU A 22 -49.72 -22.16 -13.92
CA LEU A 22 -50.94 -21.94 -14.71
C LEU A 22 -50.69 -21.86 -16.23
N VAL A 23 -49.45 -21.59 -16.66
CA VAL A 23 -49.12 -21.49 -18.10
C VAL A 23 -48.82 -22.85 -18.73
N VAL A 24 -48.40 -23.85 -17.94
CA VAL A 24 -48.09 -25.20 -18.44
C VAL A 24 -49.35 -26.05 -18.70
N LEU A 25 -50.48 -25.74 -18.06
CA LEU A 25 -51.71 -26.53 -18.19
C LEU A 25 -52.63 -26.09 -19.35
N MET A 26 -52.32 -24.98 -20.03
CA MET A 26 -53.11 -24.46 -21.16
C MET A 26 -52.51 -24.80 -22.55
N ILE A 27 -51.51 -25.71 -22.61
CA ILE A 27 -50.91 -26.18 -23.86
C ILE A 27 -51.40 -27.61 -24.22
N ALA A 28 -52.13 -28.29 -23.33
CA ALA A 28 -52.56 -29.68 -23.53
C ALA A 28 -53.96 -29.86 -24.14
N TYR A 29 -54.68 -28.78 -24.48
CA TYR A 29 -56.01 -28.84 -25.07
C TYR A 29 -56.11 -27.91 -26.27
N GLN A 30 -55.52 -28.30 -27.39
CA GLN A 30 -55.92 -27.80 -28.70
C GLN A 30 -56.19 -29.01 -29.60
N PRO A 31 -57.40 -29.12 -30.17
CA PRO A 31 -57.73 -30.20 -31.08
C PRO A 31 -56.89 -30.04 -32.33
N PHE A 32 -56.26 -31.13 -32.72
CA PHE A 32 -55.56 -31.33 -33.97
C PHE A 32 -56.55 -31.13 -35.13
N PHE A 33 -56.72 -29.89 -35.57
CA PHE A 33 -57.40 -29.58 -36.82
C PHE A 33 -56.46 -30.02 -37.95
N LEU A 34 -56.80 -31.13 -38.59
CA LEU A 34 -56.22 -31.56 -39.86
C LEU A 34 -56.54 -30.51 -40.92
N PHE A 35 -55.65 -29.51 -41.04
CA PHE A 35 -55.60 -28.64 -42.19
C PHE A 35 -54.72 -29.32 -43.25
N THR A 36 -55.35 -30.11 -44.10
CA THR A 36 -54.75 -30.54 -45.36
C THR A 36 -54.76 -29.35 -46.31
N HIS A 37 -53.71 -28.54 -46.27
CA HIS A 37 -53.32 -27.69 -47.40
C HIS A 37 -51.98 -28.22 -47.90
N ALA A 38 -52.07 -29.17 -48.81
CA ALA A 38 -50.99 -29.53 -49.70
C ALA A 38 -50.86 -28.39 -50.73
N ASP A 39 -50.30 -27.26 -50.30
CA ASP A 39 -49.68 -26.34 -51.22
C ASP A 39 -48.27 -26.88 -51.46
N ALA A 40 -48.03 -27.39 -52.66
CA ALA A 40 -46.76 -27.93 -53.05
C ALA A 40 -45.74 -26.79 -53.05
N ALA A 41 -45.00 -26.64 -51.95
CA ALA A 41 -43.78 -25.85 -51.94
C ALA A 41 -42.92 -26.32 -53.12
N PRO A 42 -42.39 -25.41 -53.95
CA PRO A 42 -41.47 -25.79 -55.00
C PRO A 42 -40.35 -26.60 -54.37
N GLN A 43 -40.10 -27.82 -54.87
CA GLN A 43 -39.01 -28.64 -54.37
C GLN A 43 -37.74 -27.79 -54.47
N PRO A 44 -37.05 -27.53 -53.35
CA PRO A 44 -35.87 -26.68 -53.37
C PRO A 44 -34.89 -27.28 -54.36
N SER A 45 -34.40 -26.45 -55.28
CA SER A 45 -33.43 -26.91 -56.26
C SER A 45 -32.21 -27.47 -55.50
N LYS A 46 -31.48 -28.42 -56.10
CA LYS A 46 -30.25 -28.94 -55.47
C LYS A 46 -29.25 -27.81 -55.14
N GLU A 47 -29.29 -26.73 -55.91
CA GLU A 47 -28.50 -25.51 -55.67
C GLU A 47 -28.93 -24.75 -54.42
N ASP A 48 -30.24 -24.60 -54.16
CA ASP A 48 -30.75 -23.93 -52.95
C ASP A 48 -30.36 -24.68 -51.67
N LEU A 49 -30.40 -26.01 -51.71
CA LEU A 49 -29.96 -26.84 -50.58
C LEU A 49 -28.45 -26.74 -50.33
N LEU A 50 -27.64 -26.69 -51.38
CA LEU A 50 -26.19 -26.49 -51.27
C LEU A 50 -25.87 -25.08 -50.74
N ALA A 51 -26.58 -24.05 -51.20
CA ALA A 51 -26.43 -22.69 -50.70
C ALA A 51 -26.78 -22.58 -49.20
N LEU A 52 -27.86 -23.25 -48.78
CA LEU A 52 -28.27 -23.28 -47.38
C LEU A 52 -27.25 -24.01 -46.50
N GLN A 53 -26.73 -25.16 -46.95
CA GLN A 53 -25.68 -25.90 -46.24
C GLN A 53 -24.40 -25.07 -46.09
N ASN A 54 -23.98 -24.36 -47.14
CA ASN A 54 -22.84 -23.47 -47.08
C ASN A 54 -23.07 -22.32 -46.08
N ARG A 55 -24.27 -21.74 -46.06
CA ARG A 55 -24.61 -20.68 -45.11
C ARG A 55 -24.63 -21.16 -43.66
N ILE A 56 -25.14 -22.37 -43.41
CA ILE A 56 -25.08 -22.99 -42.07
C ILE A 56 -23.63 -23.22 -41.64
N LYS A 57 -22.76 -23.73 -42.53
CA LYS A 57 -21.34 -23.92 -42.22
C LYS A 57 -20.64 -22.60 -41.88
N VAL A 58 -20.85 -21.56 -42.69
CA VAL A 58 -20.29 -20.22 -42.41
C VAL A 58 -20.77 -19.70 -41.06
N LEU A 59 -22.07 -19.83 -40.74
CA LEU A 59 -22.60 -19.39 -39.44
C LEU A 59 -22.04 -20.21 -38.28
N GLN A 60 -21.82 -21.51 -38.44
CA GLN A 60 -21.19 -22.36 -37.43
C GLN A 60 -19.73 -21.96 -37.18
N ASP A 61 -18.97 -21.68 -38.24
CA ASP A 61 -17.59 -21.21 -38.13
C ASP A 61 -17.52 -19.80 -37.51
N GLU A 62 -18.43 -18.89 -37.87
CA GLU A 62 -18.54 -17.56 -37.25
C GLU A 62 -18.92 -17.65 -35.77
N LEU A 63 -19.81 -18.57 -35.38
CA LEU A 63 -20.17 -18.79 -33.98
C LEU A 63 -18.96 -19.33 -33.19
N ALA A 64 -18.28 -20.34 -33.72
CA ALA A 64 -17.11 -20.95 -33.09
C ALA A 64 -15.97 -19.94 -32.90
N THR A 65 -15.69 -19.11 -33.91
CA THR A 65 -14.68 -18.04 -33.81
C THR A 65 -15.07 -16.95 -32.81
N LYS A 66 -16.34 -16.53 -32.77
CA LYS A 66 -16.84 -15.57 -31.76
C LYS A 66 -16.72 -16.13 -30.34
N GLU A 67 -17.05 -17.39 -30.15
CA GLU A 67 -16.99 -18.05 -28.85
C GLU A 67 -15.54 -18.21 -28.39
N ALA A 68 -14.62 -18.59 -29.27
CA ALA A 68 -13.18 -18.61 -29.00
C ALA A 68 -12.65 -17.21 -28.61
N HIS A 69 -12.98 -16.17 -29.36
CA HIS A 69 -12.57 -14.80 -29.04
C HIS A 69 -13.16 -14.28 -27.72
N LYS A 70 -14.38 -14.70 -27.36
CA LYS A 70 -14.99 -14.35 -26.08
C LYS A 70 -14.24 -14.99 -24.91
N VAL A 71 -13.86 -16.26 -25.05
CA VAL A 71 -13.05 -16.97 -24.04
C VAL A 71 -11.69 -16.28 -23.89
N GLU A 72 -10.99 -16.03 -25.00
CA GLU A 72 -9.70 -15.33 -25.00
C GLU A 72 -9.77 -13.94 -24.34
N ALA A 73 -10.81 -13.15 -24.67
CA ALA A 73 -11.02 -11.84 -24.06
C ALA A 73 -11.33 -11.93 -22.55
N ALA A 74 -12.10 -12.95 -22.13
CA ALA A 74 -12.40 -13.18 -20.73
C ALA A 74 -11.15 -13.59 -19.93
N ASP A 75 -10.31 -14.45 -20.50
CA ASP A 75 -9.05 -14.87 -19.89
C ASP A 75 -8.06 -13.70 -19.79
N ALA A 76 -7.91 -12.92 -20.86
CA ALA A 76 -7.06 -11.72 -20.86
C ALA A 76 -7.55 -10.67 -19.85
N LEU A 77 -8.86 -10.47 -19.73
CA LEU A 77 -9.44 -9.56 -18.73
C LEU A 77 -9.15 -10.05 -17.30
N ARG A 78 -9.35 -11.34 -17.05
CA ARG A 78 -9.11 -11.96 -15.75
C ARG A 78 -7.64 -11.82 -15.34
N GLU A 79 -6.72 -12.03 -16.27
CA GLU A 79 -5.28 -11.87 -16.01
C GLU A 79 -4.92 -10.42 -15.69
N SER A 80 -5.45 -9.45 -16.46
CA SER A 80 -5.20 -8.03 -16.18
C SER A 80 -5.80 -7.58 -14.84
N GLU A 81 -7.01 -8.04 -14.48
CA GLU A 81 -7.61 -7.73 -13.19
C GLU A 81 -6.83 -8.32 -12.02
N ARG A 82 -6.29 -9.53 -12.19
CA ARG A 82 -5.38 -10.15 -11.22
C ARG A 82 -4.10 -9.33 -11.07
N ALA A 83 -3.45 -8.98 -12.18
CA ALA A 83 -2.23 -8.16 -12.16
C ALA A 83 -2.47 -6.81 -11.48
N ILE A 84 -3.59 -6.13 -11.79
CA ILE A 84 -3.99 -4.88 -11.13
C ILE A 84 -4.15 -5.07 -9.61
N SER A 85 -4.78 -6.16 -9.17
CA SER A 85 -4.95 -6.48 -7.75
C SER A 85 -3.61 -6.70 -7.04
N GLU A 86 -2.70 -7.44 -7.67
CA GLU A 86 -1.36 -7.71 -7.15
C GLU A 86 -0.55 -6.41 -7.05
N ILE A 87 -0.56 -5.56 -8.09
CA ILE A 87 0.13 -4.26 -8.09
C ILE A 87 -0.42 -3.33 -7.00
N ASN A 88 -1.75 -3.26 -6.83
CA ASN A 88 -2.36 -2.46 -5.77
C ASN A 88 -1.94 -2.95 -4.38
N THR A 89 -1.84 -4.27 -4.18
CA THR A 89 -1.37 -4.86 -2.93
C THR A 89 0.09 -4.46 -2.65
N VAL A 90 0.94 -4.50 -3.68
CA VAL A 90 2.34 -4.04 -3.59
C VAL A 90 2.40 -2.54 -3.27
N LEU A 91 1.60 -1.70 -3.92
CA LEU A 91 1.54 -0.26 -3.66
C LEU A 91 1.12 0.06 -2.22
N VAL A 92 0.14 -0.65 -1.67
CA VAL A 92 -0.27 -0.51 -0.26
C VAL A 92 0.88 -0.89 0.68
N LYS A 93 1.56 -2.00 0.39
CA LYS A 93 2.73 -2.43 1.18
C LYS A 93 3.86 -1.40 1.14
N LEU A 94 4.21 -0.89 -0.05
CA LEU A 94 5.22 0.13 -0.23
C LEU A 94 4.85 1.44 0.49
N THR A 95 3.57 1.83 0.45
CA THR A 95 3.08 3.01 1.18
C THR A 95 3.26 2.83 2.68
N LYS A 96 2.93 1.65 3.22
CA LYS A 96 3.14 1.34 4.63
C LYS A 96 4.61 1.38 5.02
N GLN A 97 5.48 0.77 4.21
CA GLN A 97 6.93 0.79 4.43
C GLN A 97 7.47 2.23 4.42
N GLN A 98 7.01 3.06 3.48
CA GLN A 98 7.37 4.47 3.43
C GLN A 98 6.91 5.24 4.68
N THR A 99 5.68 5.02 5.16
CA THR A 99 5.19 5.68 6.37
C THR A 99 5.98 5.26 7.60
N ASP A 100 6.31 3.97 7.72
CA ASP A 100 7.08 3.45 8.86
C ASP A 100 8.53 3.98 8.82
N ALA A 101 9.16 4.00 7.64
CA ALA A 101 10.50 4.56 7.45
C ALA A 101 10.56 6.07 7.76
N ASN A 102 9.57 6.86 7.32
CA ASN A 102 9.47 8.28 7.66
C ASN A 102 9.28 8.50 9.16
N LYS A 103 8.47 7.66 9.81
CA LYS A 103 8.25 7.75 11.26
C LYS A 103 9.56 7.51 12.00
N ARG A 104 10.29 6.47 11.61
CA ARG A 104 11.61 6.16 12.18
C ARG A 104 12.63 7.27 11.93
N LEU A 105 12.66 7.84 10.73
CA LEU A 105 13.53 8.98 10.42
C LEU A 105 13.24 10.17 11.33
N ASN A 106 11.97 10.51 11.54
CA ASN A 106 11.59 11.60 12.44
C ASN A 106 12.02 11.32 13.90
N GLU A 107 11.84 10.08 14.38
CA GLU A 107 12.33 9.67 15.70
C GLU A 107 13.84 9.86 15.84
N LEU A 108 14.62 9.41 14.84
CA LEU A 108 16.08 9.55 14.84
C LEU A 108 16.52 11.03 14.82
N MET A 109 15.83 11.86 14.05
CA MET A 109 16.09 13.31 14.01
C MET A 109 15.77 13.98 15.35
N HIS A 110 14.69 13.57 16.00
CA HIS A 110 14.35 14.06 17.35
C HIS A 110 15.41 13.65 18.38
N GLN A 111 15.83 12.37 18.38
CA GLN A 111 16.89 11.88 19.26
C GLN A 111 18.21 12.62 19.04
N THR A 112 18.58 12.83 17.78
CA THR A 112 19.79 13.59 17.40
C THR A 112 19.74 15.00 17.98
N ARG A 113 18.59 15.70 17.83
CA ARG A 113 18.44 17.06 18.35
C ARG A 113 18.52 17.11 19.87
N GLN A 114 17.89 16.17 20.57
CA GLN A 114 17.95 16.10 22.02
C GLN A 114 19.40 15.89 22.51
N LEU A 115 20.14 14.97 21.88
CA LEU A 115 21.55 14.75 22.19
C LEU A 115 22.42 15.96 21.87
N GLU A 116 22.16 16.68 20.76
CA GLU A 116 22.87 17.92 20.42
C GLU A 116 22.59 19.03 21.46
N GLU A 117 21.37 19.14 21.97
CA GLU A 117 21.02 20.07 23.05
C GLU A 117 21.74 19.73 24.36
N GLU A 118 21.74 18.45 24.76
CA GLU A 118 22.46 17.98 25.95
C GLU A 118 23.98 18.18 25.83
N LEU A 119 24.54 17.88 24.65
CA LEU A 119 25.96 18.10 24.35
C LEU A 119 26.32 19.57 24.50
N ASN A 120 25.52 20.48 23.94
CA ASN A 120 25.77 21.93 24.05
C ASN A 120 25.72 22.41 25.50
N GLN A 121 24.73 21.96 26.28
CA GLN A 121 24.63 22.29 27.71
C GLN A 121 25.88 21.84 28.49
N GLN A 122 26.34 20.61 28.26
CA GLN A 122 27.56 20.11 28.91
C GLN A 122 28.83 20.83 28.43
N ALA A 123 28.91 21.15 27.14
CA ALA A 123 30.02 21.91 26.58
C ALA A 123 30.11 23.32 27.17
N ASP A 124 28.98 24.01 27.36
CA ASP A 124 28.90 25.34 27.97
C ASP A 124 29.33 25.31 29.44
N GLN A 125 28.88 24.30 30.20
CA GLN A 125 29.30 24.10 31.59
C GLN A 125 30.82 23.88 31.69
N LEU A 126 31.38 23.04 30.82
CA LEU A 126 32.81 22.78 30.77
C LEU A 126 33.60 24.04 30.35
N SER A 127 33.10 24.77 29.35
CA SER A 127 33.69 26.02 28.87
C SER A 127 33.75 27.07 29.99
N SER A 128 32.65 27.25 30.73
CA SER A 128 32.59 28.16 31.88
C SER A 128 33.60 27.76 32.97
N LEU A 129 33.70 26.47 33.30
CA LEU A 129 34.68 25.95 34.27
C LEU A 129 36.12 26.25 33.84
N LEU A 130 36.44 26.02 32.56
CA LEU A 130 37.77 26.28 32.00
C LEU A 130 38.09 27.77 31.97
N TYR A 131 37.12 28.62 31.62
CA TYR A 131 37.25 30.07 31.65
C TYR A 131 37.51 30.60 33.06
N HIS A 132 36.76 30.15 34.06
CA HIS A 132 37.01 30.49 35.45
C HIS A 132 38.38 30.02 35.92
N GLN A 133 38.83 28.82 35.51
CA GLN A 133 40.17 28.35 35.82
C GLN A 133 41.25 29.22 35.16
N TYR A 134 41.07 29.64 33.92
CA TYR A 134 42.01 30.48 33.18
C TYR A 134 42.17 31.86 33.84
N ILE A 135 41.06 32.51 34.21
CA ILE A 135 41.09 33.83 34.86
C ILE A 135 41.60 33.73 36.30
N ASN A 136 41.21 32.68 37.03
CA ASN A 136 41.64 32.46 38.40
C ASN A 136 42.98 31.71 38.49
N ASN A 137 43.73 31.59 37.39
CA ASN A 137 45.05 30.95 37.33
C ASN A 137 46.12 31.81 38.02
N ARG A 138 45.95 32.08 39.31
CA ARG A 138 47.04 32.51 40.16
C ARG A 138 47.86 31.27 40.50
N PRO A 139 49.20 31.29 40.33
CA PRO A 139 50.09 30.19 40.75
C PRO A 139 50.08 29.92 42.27
N SER A 140 49.20 30.58 43.03
CA SER A 140 49.12 30.55 44.47
C SER A 140 48.37 29.36 45.06
N ASN A 141 47.52 28.60 44.37
CA ASN A 141 46.75 27.54 45.04
C ASN A 141 47.62 26.37 45.55
N PHE A 142 48.66 25.99 44.81
CA PHE A 142 49.62 24.98 45.28
C PHE A 142 50.51 25.54 46.41
N TYR A 143 50.90 26.82 46.29
CA TYR A 143 51.66 27.54 47.32
C TYR A 143 50.85 27.81 48.60
N LEU A 144 49.52 27.97 48.49
CA LEU A 144 48.60 28.14 49.61
C LEU A 144 48.40 26.78 50.31
N LEU A 145 48.18 25.70 49.56
CA LEU A 145 48.13 24.33 50.11
C LEU A 145 49.39 23.96 50.91
N LEU A 146 50.56 24.49 50.52
CA LEU A 146 51.84 24.26 51.22
C LEU A 146 52.10 25.23 52.38
N ASN A 147 51.40 26.38 52.44
CA ASN A 147 51.50 27.36 53.53
C ASN A 147 50.45 27.18 54.64
N LEU A 148 49.43 26.35 54.43
CA LEU A 148 48.44 26.04 55.46
C LEU A 148 49.04 25.13 56.54
N GLN A 149 49.02 25.58 57.79
CA GLN A 149 49.69 24.94 58.93
C GLN A 149 48.98 23.69 59.48
N ASP A 150 47.78 23.33 59.01
CA ASP A 150 47.03 22.16 59.49
C ASP A 150 47.00 21.00 58.47
N PRO A 151 47.69 19.87 58.75
CA PRO A 151 47.71 18.67 57.89
C PRO A 151 46.33 18.08 57.55
N ASN A 152 45.34 18.21 58.44
CA ASN A 152 44.00 17.66 58.23
C ASN A 152 43.24 18.43 57.14
N HIS A 153 43.45 19.74 57.06
CA HIS A 153 42.85 20.58 56.02
C HIS A 153 43.46 20.30 54.65
N ILE A 154 44.78 20.05 54.59
CA ILE A 154 45.47 19.68 53.34
C ILE A 154 44.95 18.35 52.80
N ALA A 155 44.87 17.30 53.65
CA ALA A 155 44.39 15.99 53.23
C ALA A 155 42.96 16.04 52.65
N ARG A 156 42.06 16.79 53.30
CA ARG A 156 40.69 16.99 52.84
C ARG A 156 40.61 17.73 51.51
N ASN A 157 41.40 18.80 51.34
CA ASN A 157 41.43 19.58 50.10
C ASN A 157 41.99 18.75 48.93
N LEU A 158 43.02 17.94 49.17
CA LEU A 158 43.54 17.00 48.16
C LEU A 158 42.50 15.95 47.76
N TYR A 159 41.74 15.43 48.73
CA TYR A 159 40.63 14.52 48.46
C TYR A 159 39.56 15.16 47.56
N TYR A 160 39.12 16.37 47.89
CA TYR A 160 38.14 17.10 47.06
C TYR A 160 38.69 17.44 45.67
N TYR A 161 39.96 17.81 45.56
CA TYR A 161 40.58 18.07 44.27
C TYR A 161 40.63 16.81 43.40
N ARG A 162 40.96 15.66 43.98
CA ARG A 162 40.91 14.36 43.28
C ARG A 162 39.51 14.07 42.76
N TYR A 163 38.49 14.23 43.61
CA TYR A 163 37.10 14.01 43.21
C TYR A 163 36.68 14.94 42.05
N LEU A 164 37.03 16.23 42.14
CA LEU A 164 36.75 17.21 41.08
C LEU A 164 37.46 16.85 39.77
N LYS A 165 38.71 16.37 39.84
CA LYS A 165 39.45 15.92 38.65
C LYS A 165 38.81 14.70 38.01
N GLN A 166 38.37 13.74 38.82
CA GLN A 166 37.68 12.56 38.32
C GLN A 166 36.36 12.94 37.62
N ALA A 167 35.54 13.77 38.25
CA ALA A 167 34.29 14.24 37.63
C ALA A 167 34.51 14.96 36.28
N ARG A 168 35.63 15.69 36.12
CA ARG A 168 35.99 16.31 34.82
C ARG A 168 36.33 15.29 33.75
N VAL A 169 37.07 14.24 34.10
CA VAL A 169 37.41 13.17 33.15
C VAL A 169 36.13 12.47 32.71
N GLU A 170 35.25 12.14 33.66
CA GLU A 170 33.94 11.54 33.39
C GLU A 170 33.10 12.44 32.45
N SER A 171 33.02 13.76 32.69
CA SER A 171 32.32 14.68 31.77
C SER A 171 32.91 14.69 30.35
N ILE A 172 34.24 14.65 30.19
CA ILE A 172 34.86 14.62 28.86
C ILE A 172 34.55 13.30 28.16
N GLU A 173 34.59 12.18 28.87
CA GLU A 173 34.22 10.87 28.34
C GLU A 173 32.75 10.83 27.90
N HIS A 174 31.84 11.43 28.67
CA HIS A 174 30.43 11.58 28.30
C HIS A 174 30.24 12.45 27.04
N LEU A 175 30.91 13.60 26.93
CA LEU A 175 30.87 14.44 25.74
C LEU A 175 31.35 13.69 24.49
N GLN A 176 32.44 12.93 24.61
CA GLN A 176 32.94 12.10 23.52
C GLN A 176 31.96 10.98 23.15
N GLN A 177 31.25 10.41 24.13
CA GLN A 177 30.21 9.42 23.88
C GLN A 177 29.03 10.03 23.11
N TYR A 178 28.53 11.19 23.54
CA TYR A 178 27.46 11.90 22.84
C TYR A 178 27.81 12.23 21.39
N LEU A 179 29.05 12.65 21.11
CA LEU A 179 29.50 12.88 19.73
C LEU A 179 29.44 11.60 18.87
N ARG A 180 29.88 10.46 19.42
CA ARG A 180 29.79 9.17 18.73
C ARG A 180 28.34 8.73 18.50
N ASP A 181 27.48 8.94 19.49
CA ASP A 181 26.07 8.59 19.41
C ASP A 181 25.35 9.45 18.35
N ILE A 182 25.64 10.75 18.30
CA ILE A 182 25.13 11.68 17.27
C ILE A 182 25.58 11.24 15.87
N GLU A 183 26.86 10.88 15.70
CA GLU A 183 27.37 10.41 14.40
C GLU A 183 26.68 9.10 13.96
N THR A 184 26.47 8.19 14.91
CA THR A 184 25.73 6.94 14.67
C THR A 184 24.29 7.22 14.24
N LEU A 185 23.56 8.06 14.98
CA LEU A 185 22.17 8.43 14.65
C LEU A 185 22.05 9.17 13.31
N LYS A 186 23.04 10.00 12.96
CA LYS A 186 23.11 10.64 11.63
C LYS A 186 23.31 9.60 10.52
N GLY A 187 24.18 8.62 10.73
CA GLY A 187 24.35 7.50 9.80
C GLY A 187 23.09 6.65 9.61
N GLU A 188 22.38 6.35 10.71
CA GLU A 188 21.09 5.66 10.66
C GLU A 188 20.03 6.48 9.92
N SER A 189 19.99 7.80 10.17
CA SER A 189 19.07 8.73 9.51
C SER A 189 19.31 8.79 8.01
N GLN A 190 20.57 8.84 7.58
CA GLN A 190 20.93 8.80 6.16
C GLN A 190 20.49 7.48 5.51
N THR A 191 20.74 6.35 6.19
CA THR A 191 20.31 5.03 5.71
C THR A 191 18.79 4.97 5.53
N LYS A 192 18.02 5.53 6.47
CA LYS A 192 16.56 5.62 6.36
C LYS A 192 16.10 6.54 5.23
N HIS A 193 16.80 7.65 5.01
CA HIS A 193 16.53 8.53 3.89
C HIS A 193 16.74 7.84 2.53
N ASP A 194 17.83 7.07 2.40
CA ASP A 194 18.12 6.30 1.19
C ASP A 194 17.07 5.20 0.96
N GLU A 195 16.61 4.53 2.04
CA GLU A 195 15.51 3.57 1.99
C GLU A 195 14.21 4.20 1.49
N ILE A 196 13.84 5.38 2.01
CA ILE A 196 12.65 6.13 1.57
C ILE A 196 12.74 6.46 0.08
N THR A 197 13.92 6.90 -0.38
CA THR A 197 14.15 7.25 -1.79
C THR A 197 13.99 6.03 -2.70
N LYS A 198 14.49 4.87 -2.30
CA LYS A 198 14.29 3.60 -3.04
C LYS A 198 12.81 3.21 -3.10
N ILE A 199 12.10 3.28 -1.96
CA ILE A 199 10.66 2.98 -1.91
C ILE A 199 9.87 3.92 -2.83
N GLN A 200 10.21 5.21 -2.87
CA GLN A 200 9.57 6.17 -3.77
C GLN A 200 9.79 5.83 -5.24
N ALA A 201 11.03 5.46 -5.61
CA ALA A 201 11.34 5.02 -6.97
C ALA A 201 10.54 3.77 -7.37
N GLU A 202 10.47 2.78 -6.48
CA GLU A 202 9.66 1.57 -6.68
C GLU A 202 8.17 1.89 -6.82
N GLN A 203 7.62 2.76 -5.98
CA GLN A 203 6.23 3.20 -6.10
C GLN A 203 5.93 3.84 -7.45
N ILE A 204 6.84 4.69 -7.96
CA ILE A 204 6.69 5.31 -9.28
C ILE A 204 6.69 4.24 -10.38
N GLN A 205 7.57 3.25 -10.30
CA GLN A 205 7.60 2.15 -11.26
C GLN A 205 6.31 1.33 -11.21
N GLN A 206 5.83 0.95 -10.01
CA GLN A 206 4.60 0.19 -9.84
C GLN A 206 3.36 0.95 -10.34
N LYS A 207 3.31 2.28 -10.15
CA LYS A 207 2.25 3.13 -10.72
C LYS A 207 2.26 3.11 -12.25
N LYS A 208 3.44 3.16 -12.89
CA LYS A 208 3.52 3.06 -14.36
C LYS A 208 3.00 1.72 -14.87
N VAL A 209 3.35 0.62 -14.19
CA VAL A 209 2.83 -0.72 -14.54
C VAL A 209 1.32 -0.79 -14.34
N LEU A 210 0.80 -0.20 -13.24
CA LEU A 210 -0.63 -0.12 -12.98
C LEU A 210 -1.38 0.60 -14.10
N ASP A 211 -0.85 1.72 -14.57
CA ASP A 211 -1.46 2.51 -15.65
C ASP A 211 -1.46 1.74 -16.98
N GLN A 212 -0.38 1.00 -17.26
CA GLN A 212 -0.30 0.10 -18.42
C GLN A 212 -1.35 -1.01 -18.36
N GLU A 213 -1.51 -1.67 -17.20
CA GLU A 213 -2.52 -2.73 -17.03
C GLU A 213 -3.95 -2.17 -17.13
N LYS A 214 -4.20 -0.99 -16.57
CA LYS A 214 -5.50 -0.31 -16.74
C LYS A 214 -5.80 0.02 -18.19
N ALA A 215 -4.79 0.45 -18.96
CA ALA A 215 -4.94 0.71 -20.39
C ALA A 215 -5.25 -0.57 -21.17
N LYS A 216 -4.55 -1.68 -20.90
CA LYS A 216 -4.85 -3.01 -21.48
C LYS A 216 -6.26 -3.47 -21.16
N ARG A 217 -6.70 -3.33 -19.90
CA ARG A 217 -8.08 -3.63 -19.50
C ARG A 217 -9.10 -2.80 -20.28
N ALA A 218 -8.85 -1.51 -20.45
CA ALA A 218 -9.74 -0.63 -21.20
C ALA A 218 -9.85 -1.03 -22.68
N THR A 219 -8.75 -1.42 -23.32
CA THR A 219 -8.78 -1.89 -24.72
C THR A 219 -9.51 -3.23 -24.88
N ILE A 220 -9.33 -4.17 -23.94
CA ILE A 220 -10.07 -5.45 -23.94
C ILE A 220 -11.58 -5.19 -23.82
N LEU A 221 -11.99 -4.29 -22.92
CA LEU A 221 -13.40 -3.93 -22.73
C LEU A 221 -13.99 -3.23 -23.98
N ALA A 222 -13.22 -2.34 -24.62
CA ALA A 222 -13.63 -1.69 -25.87
C ALA A 222 -13.85 -2.72 -27.00
N ASN A 223 -12.90 -3.63 -27.21
CA ASN A 223 -13.00 -4.71 -28.20
C ASN A 223 -14.21 -5.62 -27.95
N LEU A 224 -14.50 -5.92 -26.68
CA LEU A 224 -15.67 -6.72 -26.32
C LEU A 224 -16.97 -5.96 -26.63
N SER A 225 -17.01 -4.65 -26.34
CA SER A 225 -18.18 -3.82 -26.61
C SER A 225 -18.50 -3.68 -28.10
N GLU A 226 -17.47 -3.52 -28.95
CA GLU A 226 -17.61 -3.42 -30.40
C GLU A 226 -18.17 -4.73 -30.98
N LYS A 227 -17.61 -5.87 -30.55
CA LYS A 227 -18.07 -7.21 -30.99
C LYS A 227 -19.51 -7.52 -30.55
N LEU A 228 -19.94 -7.03 -29.39
CA LEU A 228 -21.33 -7.17 -28.91
C LEU A 228 -22.30 -6.25 -29.68
N CYS A 229 -21.89 -5.03 -30.02
CA CYS A 229 -22.71 -4.07 -30.74
C CYS A 229 -23.01 -4.52 -32.18
N CYS A 230 -22.02 -5.06 -32.89
CA CYS A 230 -22.23 -5.62 -34.24
C CYS A 230 -23.11 -6.89 -34.26
N SER A 231 -23.33 -7.54 -33.11
CA SER A 231 -24.18 -8.74 -33.01
C SER A 231 -25.66 -8.44 -32.82
N SER A 232 -26.03 -7.22 -32.39
CA SER A 232 -27.43 -6.87 -32.08
C SER A 232 -28.17 -6.22 -33.26
N VAL A 233 -27.48 -6.02 -34.40
CA VAL A 233 -28.00 -5.26 -35.55
C VAL A 233 -28.28 -6.14 -36.79
N ASN A 234 -28.01 -7.45 -36.73
CA ASN A 234 -28.32 -8.40 -37.81
C ASN A 234 -29.43 -9.39 -37.42
#